data_AF-A0A1X9YYK7-F1
#
_entry.id   AF-A0A1X9YYK7-F1
#
_cell.length_a   1.000
_cell.length_b   1.000
_cell.length_c   1.000
_cell.angle_alpha   90.00
_cell.angle_beta   90.00
_cell.angle_gamma   90.00
#
_symmetry.space_group_name_H-M   'P 1'
#
loop_
_entity.id
_entity.type
_entity.pdbx_description
1 polymer ?
#
loop_
_entity_poly.entity_id
_entity_poly.type
_entity_poly.pdbx_seq_one_letter_code
_entity_poly.pdbx_strand_id
1 'polypeptide(L)'
;MSVWIWVLVLIAAIWAAQWGAEHLAKPLKKLRKQWGFSVAAGGALVGVAAASPEIGINIASAVTGVADIGLGTMFGSNVIAIPFMVVTAYIATRHLKKGNAGKDHEQHVKEHLLKVDHTAVTVQALPYLVIVAVVAILTVPAQWRGLQPTDGWIMLGVYLVYLAQALLRGRKEGEKVEWKKKEIYLAVAGLVALGLGAFFTVKATENIVAALGISKIVGGLFITAPMAALPEIFATWSVAKTGQITSAVTSVIGDHAVTMTVAFLPLALVTVPVKDLTLYITILSFAGLVGILYSAFIHWGGKNGRHGFNRWQVYTLGAVVPVYVGVMLFGVLQVFGGPSGEGANLFKVYNEDKNDYLEDGEFYKAVAKIGYFETWNQDGDASLSEEEWRAGISENLGGYKVNQIEELGEWDLNGDSQISEEEFREGLFEAVDKDGNRQISESEFVSLYREGIRSQKGK
;
A
#
# COMPACT_ATOMS: atom_id res chain seq x y z
N MET A 1 -16.17 -18.90 2.69
CA MET A 1 -15.58 -19.12 1.34
C MET A 1 -14.10 -19.39 1.49
N SER A 2 -13.54 -20.35 0.74
CA SER A 2 -12.10 -20.64 0.77
C SER A 2 -11.26 -19.45 0.29
N VAL A 3 -10.14 -19.16 0.96
CA VAL A 3 -9.19 -18.07 0.64
C VAL A 3 -8.78 -18.07 -0.83
N TRP A 4 -8.63 -19.25 -1.42
CA TRP A 4 -8.26 -19.42 -2.83
C TRP A 4 -9.26 -18.79 -3.81
N ILE A 5 -10.54 -18.76 -3.46
CA ILE A 5 -11.55 -18.10 -4.30
C ILE A 5 -11.28 -16.59 -4.33
N TRP A 6 -10.94 -16.00 -3.18
CA TRP A 6 -10.60 -14.58 -3.12
C TRP A 6 -9.31 -14.24 -3.85
N VAL A 7 -8.33 -15.15 -3.89
CA VAL A 7 -7.14 -15.00 -4.74
C VAL A 7 -7.51 -14.94 -6.23
N LEU A 8 -8.40 -15.82 -6.68
CA LEU A 8 -8.88 -15.80 -8.08
C LEU A 8 -9.68 -14.53 -8.39
N VAL A 9 -10.54 -14.09 -7.45
CA VAL A 9 -11.28 -12.83 -7.58
C VAL A 9 -10.31 -11.65 -7.66
N LEU A 10 -9.26 -11.61 -6.83
CA LEU A 10 -8.25 -10.56 -6.85
C LEU A 10 -7.57 -10.47 -8.23
N ILE A 11 -7.13 -11.60 -8.78
CA ILE A 11 -6.51 -11.65 -10.11
C ILE A 11 -7.49 -11.13 -11.17
N ALA A 12 -8.71 -11.66 -11.20
CA ALA A 12 -9.71 -11.26 -12.19
C ALA A 12 -10.08 -9.77 -12.08
N ALA A 13 -10.20 -9.26 -10.86
CA ALA A 13 -10.56 -7.89 -10.55
C ALA A 13 -9.48 -6.90 -11.02
N ILE A 14 -8.20 -7.23 -10.81
CA ILE A 14 -7.08 -6.41 -11.27
C ILE A 14 -7.00 -6.37 -12.80
N TRP A 15 -7.19 -7.52 -13.46
CA TRP A 15 -7.26 -7.56 -14.92
C TRP A 15 -8.44 -6.75 -15.46
N ALA A 16 -9.61 -6.82 -14.81
CA ALA A 16 -10.76 -6.01 -15.17
C ALA A 16 -10.50 -4.50 -14.97
N ALA A 17 -9.86 -4.13 -13.86
CA ALA A 17 -9.49 -2.74 -13.58
C ALA A 17 -8.53 -2.19 -14.64
N GLN A 18 -7.48 -2.96 -14.97
CA GLN A 18 -6.52 -2.60 -16.00
C GLN A 18 -7.17 -2.51 -17.38
N TRP A 19 -7.99 -3.50 -17.75
CA TRP A 19 -8.71 -3.48 -19.01
C TRP A 19 -9.59 -2.23 -19.13
N GLY A 20 -10.22 -1.83 -18.02
CA GLY A 20 -10.98 -0.60 -17.92
C GLY A 20 -10.14 0.65 -18.17
N ALA A 21 -9.00 0.76 -17.47
CA ALA A 21 -8.03 1.84 -17.61
C ALA A 21 -7.51 1.99 -19.05
N GLU A 22 -7.18 0.89 -19.72
CA GLU A 22 -6.73 0.89 -21.11
C GLU A 22 -7.79 1.42 -22.09
N HIS A 23 -9.07 1.09 -21.85
CA HIS A 23 -10.17 1.56 -22.69
C HIS A 23 -10.50 3.03 -22.42
N LEU A 24 -10.34 3.49 -21.18
CA LEU A 24 -10.44 4.90 -20.81
C LEU A 24 -9.31 5.74 -21.44
N ALA A 25 -8.10 5.19 -21.55
CA ALA A 25 -6.95 5.88 -22.15
C ALA A 25 -7.11 6.16 -23.65
N LYS A 26 -7.90 5.38 -24.39
CA LYS A 26 -8.08 5.53 -25.86
C LYS A 26 -8.72 6.88 -26.24
N PRO A 27 -9.89 7.27 -25.69
CA PRO A 27 -10.44 8.62 -25.84
C PRO A 27 -9.47 9.74 -25.44
N LEU A 28 -8.75 9.58 -24.32
CA LEU A 28 -7.82 10.61 -23.83
C LEU A 28 -6.67 10.84 -24.81
N LYS A 29 -6.14 9.77 -25.43
CA LYS A 29 -5.15 9.87 -26.51
C LYS A 29 -5.70 10.59 -27.75
N LYS A 30 -6.97 10.40 -28.09
CA LYS A 30 -7.63 11.12 -29.20
C LYS A 30 -7.83 12.59 -28.87
N LEU A 31 -8.31 12.89 -27.67
CA LEU A 31 -8.49 14.25 -27.19
C LEU A 31 -7.18 15.03 -27.19
N ARG A 32 -6.08 14.38 -26.75
CA ARG A 32 -4.72 14.93 -26.85
C ARG A 32 -4.37 15.34 -28.28
N LYS A 33 -4.59 14.47 -29.27
CA LYS A 33 -4.31 14.75 -30.69
C LYS A 33 -5.17 15.90 -31.22
N GLN A 34 -6.45 15.89 -30.87
CA GLN A 34 -7.40 16.91 -31.30
C GLN A 34 -7.06 18.30 -30.75
N TRP A 35 -6.56 18.37 -29.51
CA TRP A 35 -6.14 19.62 -28.87
C TRP A 35 -4.68 20.01 -29.13
N GLY A 36 -3.96 19.21 -29.94
CA GLY A 36 -2.58 19.53 -30.34
C GLY A 36 -1.58 19.48 -29.18
N PHE A 37 -1.88 18.78 -28.09
CA PHE A 37 -0.94 18.66 -26.98
C PHE A 37 0.30 17.84 -27.39
N SER A 38 1.49 18.30 -26.98
CA SER A 38 2.74 17.56 -27.22
C SER A 38 2.68 16.14 -26.63
N VAL A 39 3.62 15.30 -27.04
CA VAL A 39 3.76 13.95 -26.47
C VAL A 39 4.00 14.02 -24.97
N ALA A 40 4.79 15.00 -24.50
CA ALA A 40 5.03 15.24 -23.07
C ALA A 40 3.76 15.70 -22.33
N ALA A 41 3.05 16.69 -22.87
CA ALA A 41 1.77 17.18 -22.36
C ALA A 41 0.69 16.07 -22.28
N GLY A 42 0.64 15.22 -23.31
CA GLY A 42 -0.22 14.04 -23.33
C GLY A 42 0.18 12.93 -22.38
N GLY A 43 1.47 12.85 -22.01
CA GLY A 43 1.97 11.88 -21.05
C GLY A 43 1.34 12.09 -19.67
N ALA A 44 1.20 13.33 -19.21
CA ALA A 44 0.56 13.65 -17.94
C ALA A 44 -0.95 13.30 -17.92
N LEU A 45 -1.66 13.55 -19.03
CA LEU A 45 -3.08 13.21 -19.21
C LEU A 45 -3.30 11.69 -19.34
N VAL A 46 -2.40 11.01 -20.05
CA VAL A 46 -2.41 9.55 -20.15
C VAL A 46 -2.00 8.89 -18.83
N GLY A 47 -1.16 9.55 -18.02
CA GLY A 47 -0.77 9.06 -16.70
C GLY A 47 -1.92 9.00 -15.71
N VAL A 48 -2.93 9.88 -15.83
CA VAL A 48 -4.19 9.74 -15.09
C VAL A 48 -4.90 8.45 -15.44
N ALA A 49 -4.94 8.13 -16.74
CA ALA A 49 -5.57 6.91 -17.22
C ALA A 49 -4.81 5.66 -16.75
N ALA A 50 -3.48 5.73 -16.75
CA ALA A 50 -2.62 4.64 -16.30
C ALA A 50 -2.78 4.39 -14.79
N ALA A 51 -2.75 5.44 -13.97
CA ALA A 51 -2.97 5.35 -12.52
C ALA A 51 -4.46 5.23 -12.10
N SER A 52 -5.38 5.04 -13.06
CA SER A 52 -6.81 4.93 -12.76
C SER A 52 -7.18 3.68 -11.93
N PRO A 53 -6.54 2.50 -12.09
CA PRO A 53 -6.75 1.38 -11.19
C PRO A 53 -6.44 1.74 -9.72
N GLU A 54 -5.33 2.42 -9.46
CA GLU A 54 -4.93 2.88 -8.12
C GLU A 54 -5.88 3.93 -7.56
N ILE A 55 -6.28 4.92 -8.38
CA ILE A 55 -7.33 5.89 -8.01
C ILE A 55 -8.61 5.14 -7.64
N GLY A 56 -9.01 4.16 -8.45
CA GLY A 56 -10.16 3.31 -8.18
C GLY A 56 -10.05 2.55 -6.87
N ILE A 57 -8.91 1.91 -6.59
CA ILE A 57 -8.66 1.16 -5.35
C ILE A 57 -8.74 2.09 -4.13
N ASN A 58 -8.19 3.31 -4.22
CA ASN A 58 -8.24 4.29 -3.14
C ASN A 58 -9.64 4.85 -2.91
N ILE A 59 -10.41 5.12 -3.98
CA ILE A 59 -11.83 5.47 -3.87
C ILE A 59 -12.62 4.32 -3.23
N ALA A 60 -12.47 3.11 -3.76
CA ALA A 60 -13.21 1.95 -3.26
C ALA A 60 -12.91 1.68 -1.79
N SER A 61 -11.63 1.67 -1.39
CA SER A 61 -11.23 1.43 0.00
C SER A 61 -11.67 2.54 0.96
N ALA A 62 -11.65 3.81 0.54
CA ALA A 62 -12.20 4.92 1.31
C ALA A 62 -13.72 4.77 1.52
N VAL A 63 -14.46 4.50 0.43
CA VAL A 63 -15.93 4.38 0.46
C VAL A 63 -16.39 3.15 1.24
N THR A 64 -15.64 2.05 1.21
CA THR A 64 -15.99 0.82 1.94
C THR A 64 -15.43 0.77 3.37
N GLY A 65 -14.88 1.88 3.90
CA GLY A 65 -14.40 1.96 5.28
C GLY A 65 -13.14 1.12 5.57
N VAL A 66 -12.34 0.81 4.55
CA VAL A 66 -11.10 0.00 4.66
C VAL A 66 -9.90 0.73 4.05
N ALA A 67 -9.84 2.04 4.28
CA ALA A 67 -8.87 2.95 3.68
C ALA A 67 -7.40 2.56 3.95
N ASP A 68 -7.14 1.78 5.01
CA ASP A 68 -5.82 1.17 5.29
C ASP A 68 -5.30 0.33 4.10
N ILE A 69 -6.19 -0.38 3.38
CA ILE A 69 -5.82 -1.14 2.18
C ILE A 69 -5.37 -0.19 1.07
N GLY A 70 -6.12 0.89 0.83
CA GLY A 70 -5.77 1.90 -0.17
C GLY A 70 -4.46 2.60 0.17
N LEU A 71 -4.27 3.00 1.43
CA LEU A 71 -3.03 3.60 1.92
C LEU A 71 -1.84 2.66 1.71
N GLY A 72 -1.96 1.39 2.11
CA GLY A 72 -0.94 0.38 1.87
C GLY A 72 -0.66 0.16 0.38
N THR A 73 -1.69 0.15 -0.46
CA THR A 73 -1.54 -0.02 -1.92
C THR A 73 -0.80 1.16 -2.54
N MET A 74 -1.23 2.39 -2.22
CA MET A 74 -0.67 3.64 -2.74
C MET A 74 0.83 3.73 -2.45
N PHE A 75 1.25 3.44 -1.22
CA PHE A 75 2.65 3.53 -0.85
C PHE A 75 3.47 2.33 -1.31
N GLY A 76 2.90 1.12 -1.22
CA GLY A 76 3.57 -0.11 -1.63
C GLY A 76 3.89 -0.15 -3.12
N SER A 77 2.97 0.33 -3.96
CA SER A 77 3.14 0.31 -5.42
C SER A 77 4.33 1.19 -5.85
N ASN A 78 4.55 2.33 -5.20
CA ASN A 78 5.69 3.21 -5.48
C ASN A 78 7.05 2.53 -5.24
N VAL A 79 7.19 1.82 -4.12
CA VAL A 79 8.45 1.16 -3.74
C VAL A 79 8.72 -0.07 -4.60
N ILE A 80 7.67 -0.78 -5.00
CA ILE A 80 7.76 -2.06 -5.72
C ILE A 80 7.83 -1.83 -7.23
N ALA A 81 6.92 -1.06 -7.80
CA ALA A 81 6.69 -1.01 -9.23
C ALA A 81 7.80 -0.25 -9.98
N ILE A 82 8.34 0.85 -9.45
CA ILE A 82 9.48 1.58 -10.08
C ILE A 82 10.69 0.65 -10.28
N PRO A 83 11.25 0.00 -9.24
CA PRO A 83 12.36 -0.94 -9.44
C PRO A 83 12.02 -2.10 -10.37
N PHE A 84 10.86 -2.73 -10.21
CA PHE A 84 10.47 -3.88 -11.03
C PHE A 84 10.33 -3.50 -12.50
N MET A 85 9.76 -2.35 -12.82
CA MET A 85 9.63 -1.90 -14.21
C MET A 85 10.98 -1.56 -14.84
N VAL A 86 11.90 -0.94 -14.10
CA VAL A 86 13.27 -0.70 -14.59
C VAL A 86 14.00 -2.02 -14.88
N VAL A 87 13.94 -2.98 -13.94
CA VAL A 87 14.52 -4.32 -14.11
C VAL A 87 13.88 -5.04 -15.30
N THR A 88 12.55 -4.97 -15.41
CA THR A 88 11.79 -5.62 -16.48
C THR A 88 12.14 -5.02 -17.84
N ALA A 89 12.19 -3.69 -17.96
CA ALA A 89 12.61 -3.01 -19.18
C ALA A 89 14.04 -3.40 -19.57
N TYR A 90 14.94 -3.48 -18.58
CA TYR A 90 16.32 -3.92 -18.82
C TYR A 90 16.40 -5.35 -19.37
N ILE A 91 15.73 -6.30 -18.74
CA ILE A 91 15.71 -7.70 -19.21
C ILE A 91 15.02 -7.78 -20.58
N ALA A 92 13.90 -7.08 -20.77
CA ALA A 92 13.15 -7.04 -22.04
C ALA A 92 14.03 -6.60 -23.21
N THR A 93 14.87 -5.58 -23.02
CA THR A 93 15.76 -5.05 -24.07
C THR A 93 16.86 -6.03 -24.47
N ARG A 94 17.22 -6.99 -23.62
CA ARG A 94 18.18 -8.06 -23.99
C ARG A 94 17.54 -9.16 -24.84
N HIS A 95 16.21 -9.24 -24.84
CA HIS A 95 15.42 -10.19 -25.64
C HIS A 95 14.77 -9.53 -26.87
N LEU A 96 15.36 -8.44 -27.37
CA LEU A 96 14.90 -7.73 -28.55
C LEU A 96 15.08 -8.59 -29.82
N LYS A 97 14.03 -8.66 -30.65
CA LYS A 97 14.08 -9.40 -31.92
C LYS A 97 14.99 -8.67 -32.92
N LYS A 98 15.87 -9.39 -33.63
CA LYS A 98 16.83 -8.85 -34.62
C LYS A 98 16.23 -7.87 -35.65
N GLY A 99 14.95 -8.00 -36.00
CA GLY A 99 14.26 -7.10 -36.94
C GLY A 99 13.90 -5.71 -36.39
N ASN A 100 13.81 -5.55 -35.07
CA ASN A 100 13.54 -4.26 -34.40
C ASN A 100 14.83 -3.61 -33.86
N ALA A 101 15.98 -4.25 -34.09
CA ALA A 101 17.29 -3.79 -33.66
C ALA A 101 17.83 -2.78 -34.68
N GLY A 102 17.59 -1.48 -34.46
CA GLY A 102 18.34 -0.43 -35.17
C GLY A 102 19.84 -0.52 -34.88
N LYS A 103 20.68 0.18 -35.65
CA LYS A 103 22.14 0.26 -35.41
C LYS A 103 22.50 0.75 -33.99
N ASP A 104 21.65 1.61 -33.40
CA ASP A 104 21.77 2.05 -32.00
C ASP A 104 21.50 0.94 -30.98
N HIS A 105 20.72 -0.09 -31.33
CA HIS A 105 20.36 -1.18 -30.42
C HIS A 105 21.49 -2.18 -30.20
N GLU A 106 22.24 -2.54 -31.25
CA GLU A 106 23.43 -3.41 -31.11
C GLU A 106 24.49 -2.78 -30.22
N GLN A 107 24.65 -1.46 -30.29
CA GLN A 107 25.61 -0.72 -29.46
C GLN A 107 25.14 -0.65 -28.00
N HIS A 108 23.83 -0.50 -27.78
CA HIS A 108 23.21 -0.46 -26.46
C HIS A 108 23.28 -1.79 -25.69
N VAL A 109 23.09 -2.91 -26.39
CA VAL A 109 23.25 -4.26 -25.82
C VAL A 109 24.71 -4.53 -25.46
N LYS A 110 25.66 -4.08 -26.30
CA LYS A 110 27.10 -4.18 -26.01
C LYS A 110 27.52 -3.32 -24.82
N GLU A 111 26.98 -2.11 -24.70
CA GLU A 111 27.28 -1.17 -23.61
C GLU A 111 26.59 -1.50 -22.28
N HIS A 112 25.66 -2.46 -22.25
CA HIS A 112 24.87 -2.83 -21.06
C HIS A 112 24.13 -1.65 -20.39
N LEU A 113 23.82 -0.62 -21.17
CA LEU A 113 23.14 0.59 -20.74
C LEU A 113 21.63 0.47 -20.99
N LEU A 114 20.81 1.11 -20.17
CA LEU A 114 19.38 1.33 -20.38
C LEU A 114 19.17 2.83 -20.63
N LYS A 115 19.28 3.29 -21.89
CA LYS A 115 19.23 4.71 -22.24
C LYS A 115 17.87 5.30 -21.95
N VAL A 116 17.91 6.38 -21.19
CA VAL A 116 16.77 7.21 -20.86
C VAL A 116 17.11 8.63 -21.27
N ASP A 117 16.14 9.32 -21.86
CA ASP A 117 16.30 10.72 -22.21
C ASP A 117 16.59 11.57 -20.96
N HIS A 118 17.56 12.49 -21.03
CA HIS A 118 17.95 13.33 -19.91
C HIS A 118 16.79 14.18 -19.35
N THR A 119 15.85 14.54 -20.22
CA THR A 119 14.66 15.31 -19.81
C THR A 119 13.78 14.54 -18.83
N ALA A 120 13.84 13.21 -18.78
CA ALA A 120 13.10 12.40 -17.82
C ALA A 120 13.42 12.77 -16.36
N VAL A 121 14.67 13.13 -16.06
CA VAL A 121 15.09 13.51 -14.70
C VAL A 121 14.36 14.79 -14.27
N THR A 122 14.40 15.81 -15.12
CA THR A 122 13.86 17.14 -14.79
C THR A 122 12.34 17.22 -14.93
N VAL A 123 11.74 16.42 -15.80
CA VAL A 123 10.29 16.44 -16.08
C VAL A 123 9.51 15.48 -15.21
N GLN A 124 10.13 14.43 -14.66
CA GLN A 124 9.40 13.39 -13.93
C GLN A 124 10.04 13.08 -12.58
N ALA A 125 11.32 12.70 -12.54
CA ALA A 125 11.94 12.23 -11.30
C ALA A 125 12.05 13.33 -10.22
N LEU A 126 12.47 14.54 -10.60
CA LEU A 126 12.51 15.67 -9.66
C LEU A 126 11.12 16.10 -9.18
N PRO A 127 10.11 16.30 -10.05
CA PRO A 127 8.73 16.54 -9.59
C PRO A 127 8.19 15.45 -8.66
N TYR A 128 8.46 14.17 -8.95
CA TYR A 128 8.08 13.07 -8.07
C TYR A 128 8.73 13.17 -6.68
N LEU A 129 10.02 13.52 -6.60
CA LEU A 129 10.69 13.74 -5.32
C LEU A 129 10.11 14.93 -4.54
N VAL A 130 9.75 16.01 -5.23
CA VAL A 130 9.04 17.14 -4.62
C VAL A 130 7.69 16.68 -4.09
N ILE A 131 6.92 15.90 -4.86
CA ILE A 131 5.64 15.32 -4.44
C ILE A 131 5.80 14.48 -3.18
N VAL A 132 6.79 13.57 -3.12
CA VAL A 132 7.07 12.75 -1.94
C VAL A 132 7.45 13.62 -0.73
N ALA A 133 8.24 14.67 -0.93
CA ALA A 133 8.61 15.60 0.13
C ALA A 133 7.40 16.39 0.65
N VAL A 134 6.50 16.84 -0.23
CA VAL A 134 5.25 17.50 0.15
C VAL A 134 4.37 16.55 0.94
N VAL A 135 4.20 15.30 0.49
CA VAL A 135 3.47 14.27 1.27
C VAL A 135 4.06 14.15 2.68
N ALA A 136 5.39 14.05 2.80
CA ALA A 136 6.04 13.96 4.11
C ALA A 136 5.74 15.16 5.02
N ILE A 137 5.79 16.38 4.49
CA ILE A 137 5.51 17.61 5.23
C ILE A 137 4.06 17.66 5.69
N LEU A 138 3.13 17.21 4.84
CA LEU A 138 1.71 17.25 5.15
C LEU A 138 1.29 16.17 6.15
N THR A 139 1.91 14.99 6.15
CA THR A 139 1.36 13.84 6.90
C THR A 139 2.17 13.39 8.11
N VAL A 140 3.44 13.76 8.22
CA VAL A 140 4.35 13.28 9.29
C VAL A 140 4.31 14.12 10.59
N PRO A 141 4.25 15.47 10.54
CA PRO A 141 4.31 16.29 11.75
C PRO A 141 3.25 15.92 12.79
N ALA A 142 3.64 15.87 14.07
CA ALA A 142 2.78 15.39 15.15
C ALA A 142 1.50 16.21 15.34
N GLN A 143 1.52 17.50 14.97
CA GLN A 143 0.41 18.44 15.15
C GLN A 143 -0.80 18.13 14.26
N TRP A 144 -0.57 17.51 13.09
CA TRP A 144 -1.61 17.25 12.08
C TRP A 144 -1.44 15.89 11.40
N ARG A 145 -0.77 14.95 12.08
CA ARG A 145 -0.42 13.64 11.55
C ARG A 145 -1.65 12.91 10.99
N GLY A 146 -1.52 12.37 9.78
CA GLY A 146 -2.63 11.75 9.05
C GLY A 146 -2.74 12.29 7.64
N LEU A 147 -3.72 11.78 6.90
CA LEU A 147 -4.12 12.34 5.62
C LEU A 147 -5.40 13.15 5.86
N GLN A 148 -5.30 14.47 5.86
CA GLN A 148 -6.43 15.37 6.09
C GLN A 148 -7.05 15.84 4.77
N PRO A 149 -8.33 16.24 4.73
CA PRO A 149 -8.96 16.73 3.51
C PRO A 149 -8.21 17.92 2.87
N THR A 150 -7.64 18.79 3.70
CA THR A 150 -6.78 19.91 3.27
C THR A 150 -5.57 19.43 2.48
N ASP A 151 -4.92 18.37 2.94
CA ASP A 151 -3.76 17.77 2.28
C ASP A 151 -4.15 17.24 0.90
N GLY A 152 -5.33 16.60 0.81
CA GLY A 152 -5.88 16.12 -0.46
C GLY A 152 -6.03 17.22 -1.49
N TRP A 153 -6.59 18.37 -1.10
CA TRP A 153 -6.72 19.53 -2.00
C TRP A 153 -5.38 20.16 -2.36
N ILE A 154 -4.44 20.23 -1.41
CA ILE A 154 -3.07 20.71 -1.68
C ILE A 154 -2.41 19.80 -2.71
N MET A 155 -2.48 18.47 -2.53
CA MET A 155 -1.89 17.49 -3.44
C MET A 155 -2.55 17.52 -4.82
N LEU A 156 -3.86 17.73 -4.91
CA LEU A 156 -4.54 17.96 -6.18
C LEU A 156 -4.01 19.24 -6.85
N GLY A 157 -3.82 20.32 -6.09
CA GLY A 157 -3.21 21.56 -6.57
C GLY A 157 -1.80 21.35 -7.12
N VAL A 158 -0.95 20.61 -6.40
CA VAL A 158 0.40 20.22 -6.84
C VAL A 158 0.33 19.45 -8.16
N TYR A 159 -0.61 18.51 -8.30
CA TYR A 159 -0.82 17.80 -9.56
C TYR A 159 -1.27 18.71 -10.69
N LEU A 160 -2.16 19.66 -10.44
CA LEU A 160 -2.60 20.62 -11.45
C LEU A 160 -1.46 21.52 -11.92
N VAL A 161 -0.55 21.92 -11.02
CA VAL A 161 0.67 22.66 -11.37
C VAL A 161 1.60 21.77 -12.22
N TYR A 162 1.83 20.52 -11.80
CA TYR A 162 2.61 19.53 -12.56
C TYR A 162 2.03 19.32 -13.97
N LEU A 163 0.72 19.14 -14.07
CA LEU A 163 -0.01 18.99 -15.33
C LEU A 163 0.09 20.26 -16.18
N ALA A 164 -0.11 21.45 -15.61
CA ALA A 164 -0.01 22.72 -16.33
C ALA A 164 1.41 22.92 -16.90
N GLN A 165 2.46 22.66 -16.11
CA GLN A 165 3.85 22.72 -16.58
C GLN A 165 4.09 21.75 -17.74
N ALA A 166 3.54 20.53 -17.66
CA ALA A 166 3.64 19.55 -18.75
C ALA A 166 2.88 20.00 -20.00
N LEU A 167 1.66 20.56 -19.86
CA LEU A 167 0.81 21.02 -20.95
C LEU A 167 1.36 22.26 -21.67
N LEU A 168 2.01 23.16 -20.94
CA LEU A 168 2.59 24.40 -21.48
C LEU A 168 3.90 24.14 -22.26
N ARG A 169 4.55 22.99 -22.06
CA ARG A 169 5.74 22.58 -22.82
C ARG A 169 5.34 22.05 -24.21
N GLY A 170 5.08 23.00 -25.09
CA GLY A 170 4.87 22.82 -26.53
C GLY A 170 3.46 22.37 -26.89
N ARG A 171 2.74 23.23 -27.63
CA ARG A 171 1.54 22.85 -28.40
C ARG A 171 1.91 22.71 -29.87
N LYS A 172 1.36 21.70 -30.53
CA LYS A 172 1.30 21.59 -31.98
C LYS A 172 -0.10 21.99 -32.45
N GLU A 173 -0.29 22.20 -33.75
CA GLU A 173 -1.62 22.33 -34.31
C GLU A 173 -2.43 21.06 -34.06
N GLY A 174 -3.71 21.22 -33.67
CA GLY A 174 -4.61 20.12 -33.41
C GLY A 174 -4.98 19.37 -34.69
N GLU A 175 -5.03 18.05 -34.62
CA GLU A 175 -5.47 17.21 -35.74
C GLU A 175 -6.99 17.06 -35.74
N LYS A 176 -7.63 16.99 -36.93
CA LYS A 176 -9.04 16.57 -37.01
C LYS A 176 -9.12 15.08 -36.68
N VAL A 177 -9.78 14.75 -35.57
CA VAL A 177 -9.95 13.37 -35.12
C VAL A 177 -11.41 12.96 -35.26
N GLU A 178 -11.65 11.84 -35.96
CA GLU A 178 -12.97 11.23 -36.01
C GLU A 178 -13.25 10.41 -34.75
N TRP A 179 -14.45 10.61 -34.20
CA TRP A 179 -14.95 9.89 -33.05
C TRP A 179 -15.90 8.78 -33.48
N LYS A 180 -15.59 7.54 -33.13
CA LYS A 180 -16.47 6.40 -33.43
C LYS A 180 -17.34 6.11 -32.21
N LYS A 181 -18.64 5.90 -32.40
CA LYS A 181 -19.58 5.53 -31.31
C LYS A 181 -19.10 4.32 -30.48
N LYS A 182 -18.45 3.36 -31.14
CA LYS A 182 -17.84 2.18 -30.50
C LYS A 182 -16.78 2.55 -29.47
N GLU A 183 -15.99 3.61 -29.69
CA GLU A 183 -14.92 4.02 -28.78
C GLU A 183 -15.49 4.66 -27.51
N ILE A 184 -16.56 5.43 -27.65
CA ILE A 184 -17.28 6.03 -26.52
C ILE A 184 -17.92 4.91 -25.68
N TYR A 185 -18.61 3.97 -26.32
CA TYR A 185 -19.19 2.83 -25.62
C TYR A 185 -18.14 1.99 -24.87
N LEU A 186 -17.01 1.69 -25.54
CA LEU A 186 -15.91 0.97 -24.91
C LEU A 186 -15.28 1.74 -23.75
N ALA A 187 -15.22 3.08 -23.82
CA ALA A 187 -14.72 3.89 -22.72
C ALA A 187 -15.68 3.86 -21.51
N VAL A 188 -16.99 3.92 -21.75
CA VAL A 188 -18.00 3.79 -20.69
C VAL A 188 -17.96 2.40 -20.07
N ALA A 189 -17.93 1.33 -20.89
CA ALA A 189 -17.76 -0.03 -20.40
C ALA A 189 -16.45 -0.20 -19.64
N GLY A 190 -15.37 0.44 -20.10
CA GLY A 190 -14.09 0.47 -19.43
C GLY A 190 -14.15 1.13 -18.05
N LEU A 191 -14.86 2.26 -17.92
CA LEU A 191 -15.06 2.94 -16.64
C LEU A 191 -15.84 2.06 -15.65
N VAL A 192 -16.88 1.34 -16.11
CA VAL A 192 -17.64 0.40 -15.28
C VAL A 192 -16.76 -0.77 -14.84
N ALA A 193 -16.00 -1.37 -15.78
CA ALA A 193 -15.06 -2.45 -15.46
C ALA A 193 -13.97 -1.99 -14.48
N LEU A 194 -13.51 -0.74 -14.60
CA LEU A 194 -12.56 -0.12 -13.68
C LEU A 194 -13.12 -0.01 -12.26
N GLY A 195 -14.33 0.55 -12.12
CA GLY A 195 -14.97 0.70 -10.80
C GLY A 195 -15.24 -0.64 -10.13
N LEU A 196 -15.78 -1.61 -10.87
CA LEU A 196 -16.02 -2.97 -10.35
C LEU A 196 -14.72 -3.69 -10.02
N GLY A 197 -13.72 -3.62 -10.91
CA GLY A 197 -12.41 -4.23 -10.68
C GLY A 197 -11.73 -3.66 -9.45
N ALA A 198 -11.75 -2.33 -9.26
CA ALA A 198 -11.23 -1.71 -8.05
C ALA A 198 -11.97 -2.15 -6.78
N PHE A 199 -13.30 -2.16 -6.81
CA PHE A 199 -14.13 -2.62 -5.68
C PHE A 199 -13.83 -4.06 -5.29
N PHE A 200 -13.81 -4.98 -6.25
CA PHE A 200 -13.51 -6.39 -5.98
C PHE A 200 -12.05 -6.63 -5.61
N THR A 201 -11.11 -5.79 -6.07
CA THR A 201 -9.71 -5.83 -5.63
C THR A 201 -9.60 -5.54 -4.13
N VAL A 202 -10.25 -4.47 -3.67
CA VAL A 202 -10.32 -4.12 -2.24
C VAL A 202 -11.02 -5.22 -1.45
N LYS A 203 -12.17 -5.71 -1.92
CA LYS A 203 -12.94 -6.73 -1.21
C LYS A 203 -12.20 -8.07 -1.13
N ALA A 204 -11.54 -8.48 -2.19
CA ALA A 204 -10.73 -9.69 -2.20
C ALA A 204 -9.56 -9.58 -1.24
N THR A 205 -8.85 -8.45 -1.26
CA THR A 205 -7.76 -8.19 -0.30
C THR A 205 -8.27 -8.26 1.13
N GLU A 206 -9.38 -7.58 1.44
CA GLU A 206 -10.00 -7.58 2.77
C GLU A 206 -10.29 -9.01 3.27
N ASN A 207 -10.88 -9.85 2.43
CA ASN A 207 -11.18 -11.23 2.82
C ASN A 207 -9.93 -12.11 2.95
N ILE A 208 -8.92 -11.91 2.10
CA ILE A 208 -7.65 -12.64 2.19
C ILE A 208 -6.96 -12.29 3.51
N VAL A 209 -6.85 -11.00 3.86
CA VAL A 209 -6.16 -10.59 5.08
C VAL A 209 -6.91 -10.99 6.34
N ALA A 210 -8.25 -10.94 6.31
CA ALA A 210 -9.08 -11.41 7.41
C ALA A 210 -8.89 -12.91 7.68
N ALA A 211 -8.79 -13.71 6.61
CA ALA A 211 -8.54 -15.15 6.74
C ALA A 211 -7.10 -15.48 7.16
N LEU A 212 -6.13 -14.60 6.88
CA LEU A 212 -4.73 -14.77 7.26
C LEU A 212 -4.38 -14.13 8.62
N GLY A 213 -5.32 -13.42 9.26
CA GLY A 213 -5.06 -12.70 10.52
C GLY A 213 -4.02 -11.58 10.39
N ILE A 214 -3.82 -11.02 9.19
CA ILE A 214 -2.88 -9.91 8.96
C ILE A 214 -3.64 -8.59 8.80
N SER A 215 -2.99 -7.47 9.13
CA SER A 215 -3.64 -6.15 9.08
C SER A 215 -3.96 -5.70 7.66
N LYS A 216 -5.02 -4.90 7.51
CA LYS A 216 -5.49 -4.36 6.22
C LYS A 216 -4.40 -3.58 5.47
N ILE A 217 -3.61 -2.78 6.17
CA ILE A 217 -2.47 -2.04 5.60
C ILE A 217 -1.36 -2.96 5.08
N VAL A 218 -1.04 -4.05 5.80
CA VAL A 218 -0.08 -5.07 5.35
C VAL A 218 -0.60 -5.78 4.10
N GLY A 219 -1.90 -6.05 4.04
CA GLY A 219 -2.56 -6.51 2.81
C GLY A 219 -2.39 -5.57 1.64
N GLY A 220 -2.64 -4.27 1.84
CA GLY A 220 -2.41 -3.26 0.81
C GLY A 220 -0.97 -3.26 0.30
N LEU A 221 0.01 -3.33 1.22
CA LEU A 221 1.44 -3.26 0.90
C LEU A 221 1.99 -4.50 0.19
N PHE A 222 1.58 -5.70 0.60
CA PHE A 222 2.21 -6.95 0.18
C PHE A 222 1.31 -7.87 -0.66
N ILE A 223 0.01 -7.56 -0.77
CA ILE A 223 -0.93 -8.29 -1.62
C ILE A 223 -1.41 -7.36 -2.74
N THR A 224 -2.07 -6.26 -2.40
CA THR A 224 -2.71 -5.41 -3.42
C THR A 224 -1.69 -4.68 -4.28
N ALA A 225 -0.69 -4.02 -3.68
CA ALA A 225 0.32 -3.26 -4.41
C ALA A 225 1.12 -4.08 -5.45
N PRO A 226 1.70 -5.26 -5.10
CA PRO A 226 2.40 -6.07 -6.09
C PRO A 226 1.47 -6.55 -7.20
N MET A 227 0.24 -6.94 -6.83
CA MET A 227 -0.73 -7.46 -7.79
C MET A 227 -1.21 -6.36 -8.76
N ALA A 228 -1.47 -5.15 -8.27
CA ALA A 228 -1.85 -4.00 -9.08
C ALA A 228 -0.73 -3.61 -10.08
N ALA A 229 0.54 -3.79 -9.71
CA ALA A 229 1.67 -3.50 -10.59
C ALA A 229 1.91 -4.57 -11.69
N LEU A 230 1.35 -5.79 -11.58
CA LEU A 230 1.61 -6.88 -12.52
C LEU A 230 1.26 -6.53 -13.98
N PRO A 231 0.07 -5.98 -14.30
CA PRO A 231 -0.27 -5.66 -15.68
C PRO A 231 0.68 -4.61 -16.29
N GLU A 232 1.12 -3.64 -15.49
CA GLU A 232 2.09 -2.63 -15.92
C GLU A 232 3.47 -3.20 -16.17
N ILE A 233 3.91 -4.17 -15.36
CA ILE A 233 5.15 -4.92 -15.59
C ILE A 233 5.09 -5.64 -16.95
N PHE A 234 3.96 -6.30 -17.28
CA PHE A 234 3.77 -6.93 -18.59
C PHE A 234 3.73 -5.91 -19.74
N ALA A 235 3.06 -4.77 -19.54
CA ALA A 235 3.02 -3.69 -20.54
C ALA A 235 4.42 -3.11 -20.79
N THR A 236 5.19 -2.86 -19.72
CA THR A 236 6.58 -2.39 -19.76
C THR A 236 7.46 -3.36 -20.53
N TRP A 237 7.35 -4.65 -20.26
CA TRP A 237 8.05 -5.69 -21.02
C TRP A 237 7.72 -5.64 -22.52
N SER A 238 6.43 -5.55 -22.85
CA SER A 238 5.95 -5.48 -24.24
C SER A 238 6.49 -4.25 -24.98
N VAL A 239 6.41 -3.06 -24.36
CA VAL A 239 6.88 -1.80 -24.93
C VAL A 239 8.41 -1.79 -25.07
N ALA A 240 9.15 -2.20 -24.03
CA ALA A 240 10.60 -2.25 -24.06
C ALA A 240 11.14 -3.21 -25.14
N LYS A 241 10.45 -4.33 -25.40
CA LYS A 241 10.75 -5.27 -26.50
C LYS A 241 10.53 -4.70 -27.91
N THR A 242 9.94 -3.51 -28.04
CA THR A 242 9.83 -2.81 -29.34
C THR A 242 10.95 -1.78 -29.55
N GLY A 243 11.87 -1.63 -28.60
CA GLY A 243 12.95 -0.64 -28.65
C GLY A 243 12.57 0.73 -28.06
N GLN A 244 11.34 0.89 -27.56
CA GLN A 244 10.83 2.12 -26.93
C GLN A 244 11.25 2.22 -25.45
N ILE A 245 12.56 2.16 -25.19
CA ILE A 245 13.14 2.03 -23.84
C ILE A 245 12.77 3.21 -22.94
N THR A 246 12.96 4.43 -23.41
CA THR A 246 12.67 5.63 -22.62
C THR A 246 11.19 5.66 -22.22
N SER A 247 10.26 5.39 -23.15
CA SER A 247 8.82 5.36 -22.83
C SER A 247 8.47 4.29 -21.80
N ALA A 248 9.09 3.11 -21.88
CA ALA A 248 8.85 2.02 -20.93
C ALA A 248 9.28 2.41 -19.51
N VAL A 249 10.47 3.03 -19.37
CA VAL A 249 11.06 3.36 -18.07
C VAL A 249 10.51 4.65 -17.46
N THR A 250 10.05 5.60 -18.28
CA THR A 250 9.56 6.92 -17.81
C THR A 250 8.08 6.96 -17.47
N SER A 251 7.30 6.00 -17.99
CA SER A 251 5.86 5.91 -17.69
C SER A 251 5.60 5.73 -16.19
N VAL A 252 6.31 4.76 -15.57
CA VAL A 252 6.15 4.40 -14.16
C VAL A 252 6.25 5.58 -13.19
N ILE A 253 7.22 6.49 -13.36
CA ILE A 253 7.34 7.65 -12.46
C ILE A 253 6.19 8.65 -12.65
N GLY A 254 5.75 8.85 -13.90
CA GLY A 254 4.63 9.74 -14.18
C GLY A 254 3.34 9.23 -13.53
N ASP A 255 3.09 7.93 -13.64
CA ASP A 255 1.88 7.29 -13.12
C ASP A 255 1.90 7.30 -11.58
N HIS A 256 3.05 7.06 -10.96
CA HIS A 256 3.22 7.16 -9.53
C HIS A 256 3.18 8.59 -8.96
N ALA A 257 3.56 9.59 -9.74
CA ALA A 257 3.31 10.99 -9.38
C ALA A 257 1.80 11.26 -9.32
N VAL A 258 1.00 10.69 -10.22
CA VAL A 258 -0.47 10.73 -10.16
C VAL A 258 -0.98 9.95 -8.95
N THR A 259 -0.44 8.76 -8.67
CA THR A 259 -0.82 7.96 -7.49
C THR A 259 -0.60 8.75 -6.20
N MET A 260 0.55 9.40 -6.03
CA MET A 260 0.88 10.19 -4.84
C MET A 260 0.14 11.52 -4.73
N THR A 261 -0.62 11.93 -5.75
CA THR A 261 -1.35 13.21 -5.74
C THR A 261 -2.86 13.03 -5.90
N VAL A 262 -3.30 12.44 -7.00
CA VAL A 262 -4.72 12.24 -7.34
C VAL A 262 -5.29 11.05 -6.59
N ALA A 263 -4.58 9.90 -6.55
CA ALA A 263 -5.07 8.75 -5.79
C ALA A 263 -4.98 8.98 -4.27
N PHE A 264 -4.16 9.94 -3.82
CA PHE A 264 -4.10 10.38 -2.43
C PHE A 264 -5.40 11.05 -1.96
N LEU A 265 -6.05 11.83 -2.83
CA LEU A 265 -7.22 12.64 -2.48
C LEU A 265 -8.39 11.84 -1.86
N PRO A 266 -8.87 10.71 -2.43
CA PRO A 266 -9.95 9.92 -1.82
C PRO A 266 -9.67 9.49 -0.38
N LEU A 267 -8.43 9.11 -0.07
CA LEU A 267 -8.03 8.73 1.29
C LEU A 267 -8.00 9.95 2.21
N ALA A 268 -7.47 11.07 1.72
CA ALA A 268 -7.43 12.32 2.46
C ALA A 268 -8.83 12.87 2.80
N LEU A 269 -9.80 12.73 1.88
CA LEU A 269 -11.18 13.20 2.09
C LEU A 269 -11.91 12.46 3.23
N VAL A 270 -11.51 11.23 3.56
CA VAL A 270 -12.08 10.46 4.68
C VAL A 270 -11.22 10.52 5.94
N THR A 271 -10.23 11.42 5.98
CA THR A 271 -9.38 11.71 7.14
C THR A 271 -8.66 10.46 7.68
N VAL A 272 -7.88 9.78 6.85
CA VAL A 272 -7.20 8.54 7.25
C VAL A 272 -6.08 8.84 8.27
N PRO A 273 -6.15 8.30 9.50
CA PRO A 273 -5.11 8.51 10.49
C PRO A 273 -3.87 7.65 10.18
N VAL A 274 -2.68 8.21 10.41
CA VAL A 274 -1.43 7.44 10.41
C VAL A 274 -1.24 6.85 11.81
N LYS A 275 -1.68 5.60 11.99
CA LYS A 275 -1.63 4.87 13.27
C LYS A 275 -0.21 4.43 13.64
N ASP A 276 0.52 3.87 12.67
CA ASP A 276 1.89 3.40 12.86
C ASP A 276 2.87 4.33 12.14
N LEU A 277 3.46 5.25 12.89
CA LEU A 277 4.40 6.23 12.35
C LEU A 277 5.68 5.57 11.84
N THR A 278 6.17 4.51 12.50
CA THR A 278 7.39 3.81 12.11
C THR A 278 7.21 3.14 10.75
N LEU A 279 6.10 2.44 10.57
CA LEU A 279 5.71 1.85 9.29
C LEU A 279 5.58 2.93 8.22
N TYR A 280 4.86 4.02 8.53
CA TYR A 280 4.62 5.08 7.58
C TYR A 280 5.91 5.77 7.11
N ILE A 281 6.76 6.20 8.04
CA ILE A 281 8.04 6.84 7.74
C ILE A 281 8.96 5.89 6.99
N THR A 282 8.97 4.60 7.34
CA THR A 282 9.80 3.61 6.64
C THR A 282 9.39 3.52 5.18
N ILE A 283 8.11 3.35 4.88
CA ILE A 283 7.65 3.22 3.49
C ILE A 283 7.90 4.52 2.72
N LEU A 284 7.63 5.69 3.32
CA LEU A 284 7.86 6.98 2.69
C LEU A 284 9.35 7.22 2.40
N SER A 285 10.23 6.80 3.32
CA SER A 285 11.69 6.86 3.14
C SER A 285 12.14 5.97 2.00
N PHE A 286 11.58 4.76 1.86
CA PHE A 286 11.87 3.88 0.72
C PHE A 286 11.35 4.46 -0.60
N ALA A 287 10.16 5.06 -0.62
CA ALA A 287 9.62 5.73 -1.81
C ALA A 287 10.51 6.91 -2.26
N GLY A 288 11.00 7.70 -1.29
CA GLY A 288 11.98 8.75 -1.53
C GLY A 288 13.33 8.21 -2.01
N LEU A 289 13.85 7.15 -1.38
CA LEU A 289 15.10 6.49 -1.77
C LEU A 289 15.03 5.97 -3.21
N VAL A 290 13.95 5.30 -3.59
CA VAL A 290 13.73 4.83 -4.96
C VAL A 290 13.74 5.99 -5.95
N GLY A 291 13.05 7.09 -5.65
CA GLY A 291 13.06 8.29 -6.49
C GLY A 291 14.46 8.92 -6.63
N ILE A 292 15.22 9.00 -5.53
CA ILE A 292 16.58 9.54 -5.50
C ILE A 292 17.51 8.65 -6.33
N LEU A 293 17.49 7.34 -6.10
CA LEU A 293 18.32 6.38 -6.84
C LEU A 293 17.96 6.37 -8.32
N TYR A 294 16.67 6.40 -8.67
CA TYR A 294 16.21 6.48 -10.05
C TYR A 294 16.76 7.74 -10.75
N SER A 295 16.63 8.91 -10.12
CA SER A 295 17.14 10.18 -10.64
C SER A 295 18.66 10.18 -10.80
N ALA A 296 19.37 9.80 -9.73
CA ALA A 296 20.83 9.76 -9.67
C ALA A 296 21.41 8.80 -10.73
N PHE A 297 20.80 7.61 -10.89
CA PHE A 297 21.28 6.61 -11.83
C PHE A 297 21.07 7.01 -13.29
N ILE A 298 19.98 7.71 -13.65
CA ILE A 298 19.84 8.24 -15.02
C ILE A 298 20.92 9.28 -15.32
N HIS A 299 21.21 10.16 -14.35
CA HIS A 299 22.19 11.22 -14.54
C HIS A 299 23.63 10.68 -14.62
N TRP A 300 24.01 9.75 -13.73
CA TRP A 300 25.38 9.23 -13.63
C TRP A 300 25.65 7.92 -14.39
N GLY A 301 24.62 7.24 -14.90
CA GLY A 301 24.80 5.92 -15.49
C GLY A 301 25.34 5.92 -16.92
N GLY A 302 25.16 6.97 -17.71
CA GLY A 302 25.71 6.97 -19.06
C GLY A 302 27.15 7.51 -19.15
N LYS A 303 27.93 6.94 -20.08
CA LYS A 303 29.27 7.44 -20.46
C LYS A 303 29.16 8.37 -21.69
N ASN A 304 30.11 9.30 -21.84
CA ASN A 304 30.23 10.19 -23.00
C ASN A 304 28.97 11.04 -23.30
N GLY A 305 28.34 11.61 -22.27
CA GLY A 305 27.17 12.49 -22.43
C GLY A 305 25.86 11.75 -22.75
N ARG A 306 25.84 10.42 -22.67
CA ARG A 306 24.60 9.62 -22.69
C ARG A 306 24.01 9.55 -21.27
N HIS A 307 22.71 9.32 -21.16
CA HIS A 307 21.99 9.16 -19.90
C HIS A 307 21.23 7.83 -19.88
N GLY A 308 21.06 7.23 -18.70
CA GLY A 308 20.44 5.91 -18.55
C GLY A 308 21.05 5.06 -17.45
N PHE A 309 20.56 3.83 -17.27
CA PHE A 309 21.00 2.95 -16.18
C PHE A 309 22.03 1.91 -16.65
N ASN A 310 23.15 1.81 -15.95
CA ASN A 310 24.08 0.69 -16.11
C ASN A 310 23.55 -0.59 -15.45
N ARG A 311 24.09 -1.74 -15.85
CA ARG A 311 23.74 -3.06 -15.28
C ARG A 311 23.68 -3.09 -13.74
N TRP A 312 24.69 -2.53 -13.07
CA TRP A 312 24.76 -2.57 -11.61
C TRP A 312 23.77 -1.61 -10.96
N GLN A 313 23.46 -0.48 -11.62
CA GLN A 313 22.44 0.46 -11.17
C GLN A 313 21.03 -0.15 -11.27
N VAL A 314 20.75 -0.89 -12.34
CA VAL A 314 19.50 -1.65 -12.48
C VAL A 314 19.36 -2.68 -11.35
N TYR A 315 20.40 -3.47 -11.08
CA TYR A 315 20.36 -4.45 -9.99
C TYR A 315 20.31 -3.79 -8.61
N THR A 316 20.99 -2.67 -8.42
CA THR A 316 20.95 -1.91 -7.16
C THR A 316 19.55 -1.38 -6.89
N LEU A 317 18.91 -0.79 -7.91
CA LEU A 317 17.52 -0.33 -7.79
C LEU A 317 16.58 -1.52 -7.52
N GLY A 318 16.74 -2.63 -8.24
CA GLY A 318 15.99 -3.87 -8.01
C GLY A 318 16.17 -4.44 -6.60
N ALA A 319 17.39 -4.37 -6.04
CA ALA A 319 17.70 -4.85 -4.70
C ALA A 319 17.03 -4.04 -3.58
N VAL A 320 16.56 -2.81 -3.86
CA VAL A 320 15.78 -2.03 -2.90
C VAL A 320 14.51 -2.77 -2.48
N VAL A 321 13.87 -3.52 -3.38
CA VAL A 321 12.63 -4.25 -3.07
C VAL A 321 12.83 -5.35 -2.01
N PRO A 322 13.74 -6.33 -2.17
CA PRO A 322 13.96 -7.33 -1.12
C PRO A 322 14.51 -6.71 0.16
N VAL A 323 15.28 -5.63 0.10
CA VAL A 323 15.71 -4.88 1.30
C VAL A 323 14.51 -4.24 2.00
N TYR A 324 13.61 -3.59 1.26
CA TYR A 324 12.37 -3.02 1.77
C TYR A 324 11.50 -4.10 2.44
N VAL A 325 11.28 -5.22 1.75
CA VAL A 325 10.51 -6.35 2.29
C VAL A 325 11.18 -6.88 3.56
N GLY A 326 12.51 -7.04 3.58
CA GLY A 326 13.24 -7.49 4.76
C GLY A 326 13.11 -6.51 5.94
N VAL A 327 13.34 -5.22 5.72
CA VAL A 327 13.18 -4.18 6.77
C VAL A 327 11.75 -4.16 7.30
N MET A 328 10.76 -4.29 6.42
CA MET A 328 9.36 -4.34 6.83
C MET A 328 9.04 -5.59 7.65
N LEU A 329 9.43 -6.78 7.18
CA LEU A 329 9.10 -8.03 7.86
C LEU A 329 9.85 -8.21 9.19
N PHE A 330 11.14 -7.88 9.23
CA PHE A 330 11.99 -8.14 10.40
C PHE A 330 12.14 -6.94 11.32
N GLY A 331 12.13 -5.71 10.79
CA GLY A 331 12.35 -4.49 11.56
C GLY A 331 11.05 -3.83 12.03
N VAL A 332 10.13 -3.57 11.11
CA VAL A 332 8.92 -2.78 11.38
C VAL A 332 7.77 -3.65 11.90
N LEU A 333 7.36 -4.64 11.12
CA LEU A 333 6.26 -5.55 11.45
C LEU A 333 6.70 -6.66 12.41
N GLN A 334 8.02 -6.90 12.48
CA GLN A 334 8.65 -7.87 13.37
C GLN A 334 7.95 -9.24 13.38
N VAL A 335 7.59 -9.72 12.18
CA VAL A 335 6.81 -10.94 11.94
C VAL A 335 7.47 -12.18 12.57
N PHE A 336 8.80 -12.19 12.66
CA PHE A 336 9.59 -13.30 13.20
C PHE A 336 10.33 -12.98 14.51
N GLY A 337 10.16 -11.78 15.09
CA GLY A 337 10.98 -11.36 16.24
C GLY A 337 10.46 -10.17 17.07
N GLY A 338 9.17 -9.84 16.95
CA GLY A 338 8.55 -8.73 17.70
C GLY A 338 7.67 -9.20 18.85
N PRO A 339 6.69 -8.39 19.31
CA PRO A 339 5.72 -8.79 20.32
C PRO A 339 5.06 -10.14 20.01
N SER A 340 4.94 -10.52 18.73
CA SER A 340 4.49 -11.86 18.35
C SER A 340 5.44 -12.99 18.78
N GLY A 341 6.75 -12.77 18.73
CA GLY A 341 7.74 -13.72 19.24
C GLY A 341 7.85 -13.72 20.77
N GLU A 342 7.68 -12.56 21.41
CA GLU A 342 7.66 -12.47 22.88
C GLU A 342 6.36 -13.05 23.46
N GLY A 343 5.21 -12.79 22.84
CA GLY A 343 3.93 -13.42 23.14
C GLY A 343 3.96 -14.92 22.89
N ALA A 344 4.56 -15.39 21.80
CA ALA A 344 4.76 -16.82 21.54
C ALA A 344 5.72 -17.47 22.56
N ASN A 345 6.75 -16.75 23.00
CA ASN A 345 7.64 -17.22 24.07
C ASN A 345 6.90 -17.27 25.41
N LEU A 346 6.09 -16.27 25.75
CA LEU A 346 5.27 -16.25 26.95
C LEU A 346 4.23 -17.37 26.93
N PHE A 347 3.56 -17.59 25.79
CA PHE A 347 2.67 -18.73 25.58
C PHE A 347 3.39 -20.04 25.93
N LYS A 348 4.58 -20.27 25.37
CA LYS A 348 5.39 -21.47 25.66
C LYS A 348 5.90 -21.57 27.08
N VAL A 349 6.07 -20.44 27.77
CA VAL A 349 6.51 -20.41 29.18
C VAL A 349 5.36 -20.80 30.12
N TYR A 350 4.13 -20.38 29.80
CA TYR A 350 2.96 -20.60 30.63
C TYR A 350 2.13 -21.82 30.27
N ASN A 351 2.37 -22.42 29.10
CA ASN A 351 1.90 -23.75 28.73
C ASN A 351 2.76 -24.80 29.44
N GLU A 352 2.35 -25.17 30.66
CA GLU A 352 3.07 -26.04 31.58
C GLU A 352 3.06 -27.49 31.09
N ASP A 353 1.96 -27.93 30.47
CA ASP A 353 1.76 -29.30 30.00
C ASP A 353 2.26 -29.55 28.56
N LYS A 354 2.61 -28.47 27.84
CA LYS A 354 3.11 -28.44 26.46
C LYS A 354 2.11 -28.96 25.44
N ASN A 355 0.81 -28.77 25.68
CA ASN A 355 -0.24 -29.00 24.69
C ASN A 355 -0.27 -27.85 23.64
N ASP A 356 -1.26 -27.79 22.76
CA ASP A 356 -1.34 -26.78 21.69
C ASP A 356 -2.10 -25.48 22.08
N TYR A 357 -2.49 -25.33 23.35
CA TYR A 357 -3.34 -24.25 23.86
C TYR A 357 -2.90 -23.80 25.28
N LEU A 358 -3.61 -22.84 25.87
CA LEU A 358 -3.58 -22.56 27.30
C LEU A 358 -4.97 -22.85 27.87
N GLU A 359 -5.00 -23.61 28.96
CA GLU A 359 -6.21 -23.72 29.80
C GLU A 359 -6.38 -22.45 30.65
N ASP A 360 -7.55 -22.28 31.26
CA ASP A 360 -7.91 -21.14 32.11
C ASP A 360 -6.81 -20.76 33.11
N GLY A 361 -6.33 -21.72 33.90
CA GLY A 361 -5.29 -21.49 34.90
C GLY A 361 -3.94 -21.06 34.33
N GLU A 362 -3.56 -21.56 33.15
CA GLU A 362 -2.32 -21.20 32.48
C GLU A 362 -2.41 -19.79 31.86
N PHE A 363 -3.55 -19.49 31.24
CA PHE A 363 -3.86 -18.17 30.70
C PHE A 363 -3.88 -17.11 31.80
N TYR A 364 -4.51 -17.37 32.95
CA TYR A 364 -4.56 -16.43 34.07
C TYR A 364 -3.18 -16.09 34.62
N LYS A 365 -2.29 -17.08 34.76
CA LYS A 365 -0.89 -16.84 35.16
C LYS A 365 -0.16 -15.97 34.13
N ALA A 366 -0.37 -16.23 32.85
CA ALA A 366 0.27 -15.50 31.77
C ALA A 366 -0.17 -14.02 31.75
N VAL A 367 -1.48 -13.76 31.82
CA VAL A 367 -2.07 -12.42 31.85
C VAL A 367 -1.65 -11.63 33.10
N ALA A 368 -1.65 -12.27 34.27
CA ALA A 368 -1.17 -11.66 35.51
C ALA A 368 0.32 -11.29 35.42
N LYS A 369 1.16 -12.12 34.80
CA LYS A 369 2.59 -11.78 34.60
C LYS A 369 2.78 -10.56 33.72
N ILE A 370 1.94 -10.42 32.70
CA ILE A 370 1.97 -9.29 31.76
C ILE A 370 1.49 -8.00 32.45
N GLY A 371 0.78 -8.11 33.59
CA GLY A 371 0.20 -6.97 34.29
C GLY A 371 -0.95 -6.36 33.50
N TYR A 372 -1.76 -7.21 32.86
CA TYR A 372 -2.78 -6.77 31.90
C TYR A 372 -3.94 -6.04 32.61
N PHE A 373 -4.30 -6.47 33.82
CA PHE A 373 -5.33 -5.81 34.64
C PHE A 373 -4.93 -4.36 34.98
N GLU A 374 -3.68 -4.16 35.35
CA GLU A 374 -3.05 -2.89 35.69
C GLU A 374 -2.91 -1.96 34.49
N THR A 375 -3.02 -2.48 33.27
CA THR A 375 -3.11 -1.61 32.08
C THR A 375 -4.49 -0.99 31.90
N TRP A 376 -5.53 -1.60 32.48
CA TRP A 376 -6.91 -1.09 32.44
C TRP A 376 -7.21 -0.26 33.68
N ASN A 377 -6.65 -0.64 34.83
CA ASN A 377 -6.79 0.04 36.10
C ASN A 377 -5.90 1.31 36.15
N GLN A 378 -6.50 2.47 35.92
CA GLN A 378 -5.78 3.74 35.80
C GLN A 378 -5.51 4.39 37.15
N ASP A 379 -6.42 4.21 38.11
CA ASP A 379 -6.32 4.80 39.44
C ASP A 379 -5.58 3.91 40.46
N GLY A 380 -5.34 2.64 40.11
CA GLY A 380 -4.59 1.65 40.87
C GLY A 380 -5.36 1.08 42.06
N ASP A 381 -6.69 1.12 42.04
CA ASP A 381 -7.51 0.52 43.08
C ASP A 381 -7.64 -1.01 42.96
N ALA A 382 -8.52 -1.67 43.71
CA ALA A 382 -8.64 -3.13 43.71
C ALA A 382 -9.51 -3.70 42.58
N SER A 383 -10.09 -2.84 41.74
CA SER A 383 -11.14 -3.17 40.78
C SER A 383 -10.99 -2.34 39.50
N LEU A 384 -11.87 -2.54 38.52
CA LEU A 384 -12.06 -1.60 37.42
C LEU A 384 -13.42 -0.95 37.56
N SER A 385 -13.44 0.37 37.44
CA SER A 385 -14.68 1.11 37.24
C SER A 385 -15.25 0.86 35.84
N GLU A 386 -16.53 1.20 35.64
CA GLU A 386 -17.17 1.10 34.33
C GLU A 386 -16.45 1.91 33.24
N GLU A 387 -15.91 3.08 33.60
CA GLU A 387 -15.20 3.95 32.68
C GLU A 387 -13.87 3.31 32.23
N GLU A 388 -13.12 2.74 33.16
CA GLU A 388 -11.86 2.04 32.90
C GLU A 388 -12.07 0.77 32.09
N TRP A 389 -13.11 -0.01 32.41
CA TRP A 389 -13.47 -1.19 31.65
C TRP A 389 -13.84 -0.83 30.21
N ARG A 390 -14.70 0.18 30.00
CA ARG A 390 -15.09 0.64 28.65
C ARG A 390 -13.89 1.14 27.84
N ALA A 391 -13.00 1.90 28.47
CA ALA A 391 -11.77 2.38 27.84
C ALA A 391 -10.87 1.20 27.44
N GLY A 392 -10.67 0.25 28.36
CA GLY A 392 -9.88 -0.95 28.15
C GLY A 392 -10.39 -1.83 27.01
N ILE A 393 -11.70 -2.07 26.92
CA ILE A 393 -12.35 -2.80 25.82
C ILE A 393 -12.04 -2.11 24.48
N SER A 394 -12.23 -0.80 24.40
CA SER A 394 -12.02 -0.03 23.17
C SER A 394 -10.56 0.03 22.74
N GLU A 395 -9.62 0.12 23.69
CA GLU A 395 -8.19 0.31 23.41
C GLU A 395 -7.44 -1.00 23.21
N ASN A 396 -7.76 -2.02 24.01
CA ASN A 396 -6.98 -3.25 24.14
C ASN A 396 -7.64 -4.50 23.53
N LEU A 397 -8.95 -4.45 23.20
CA LEU A 397 -9.68 -5.57 22.58
C LEU A 397 -10.37 -5.20 21.25
N GLY A 398 -9.98 -4.07 20.62
CA GLY A 398 -10.60 -3.59 19.39
C GLY A 398 -10.45 -4.51 18.16
N GLY A 399 -9.60 -5.54 18.22
CA GLY A 399 -9.50 -6.59 17.19
C GLY A 399 -10.36 -7.84 17.45
N TYR A 400 -11.00 -7.94 18.62
CA TYR A 400 -11.88 -9.03 19.01
C TYR A 400 -13.33 -8.69 18.65
N LYS A 401 -14.15 -9.74 18.41
CA LYS A 401 -15.60 -9.57 18.23
C LYS A 401 -16.27 -9.39 19.58
N VAL A 402 -15.79 -8.43 20.37
CA VAL A 402 -16.57 -7.90 21.49
C VAL A 402 -17.75 -7.23 20.79
N ASN A 403 -18.92 -7.87 20.80
CA ASN A 403 -20.10 -7.27 20.21
C ASN A 403 -20.30 -5.90 20.89
N GLN A 404 -20.92 -4.93 20.20
CA GLN A 404 -21.23 -3.61 20.76
C GLN A 404 -22.18 -3.64 21.99
N ILE A 405 -22.39 -4.81 22.59
CA ILE A 405 -23.33 -5.14 23.65
C ILE A 405 -22.72 -6.27 24.51
N GLU A 406 -21.45 -6.20 24.90
CA GLU A 406 -21.11 -6.74 26.21
C GLU A 406 -21.45 -5.61 27.18
N GLU A 407 -22.44 -5.84 28.04
CA GLU A 407 -22.74 -4.93 29.14
C GLU A 407 -21.75 -5.26 30.26
N LEU A 408 -21.34 -4.26 31.07
CA LEU A 408 -20.47 -4.48 32.21
C LEU A 408 -20.94 -5.67 33.09
N GLY A 409 -22.26 -5.91 33.14
CA GLY A 409 -22.89 -7.04 33.82
C GLY A 409 -22.58 -8.45 33.28
N GLU A 410 -21.93 -8.61 32.12
CA GLU A 410 -21.42 -9.92 31.69
C GLU A 410 -20.08 -10.25 32.34
N TRP A 411 -19.29 -9.24 32.68
CA TRP A 411 -18.01 -9.41 33.39
C TRP A 411 -18.19 -9.22 34.90
N ASP A 412 -19.13 -8.39 35.34
CA ASP A 412 -19.52 -8.20 36.75
C ASP A 412 -20.42 -9.35 37.22
N LEU A 413 -19.80 -10.44 37.66
CA LEU A 413 -20.49 -11.67 38.06
C LEU A 413 -21.23 -11.52 39.40
N ASN A 414 -20.78 -10.58 40.23
CA ASN A 414 -21.31 -10.39 41.58
C ASN A 414 -22.36 -9.25 41.68
N GLY A 415 -22.43 -8.38 40.66
CA GLY A 415 -23.42 -7.31 40.51
C GLY A 415 -23.12 -6.04 41.31
N ASP A 416 -21.88 -5.80 41.72
CA ASP A 416 -21.47 -4.61 42.49
C ASP A 416 -21.09 -3.39 41.63
N SER A 417 -21.24 -3.51 40.31
CA SER A 417 -20.88 -2.49 39.32
C SER A 417 -19.38 -2.19 39.25
N GLN A 418 -18.55 -3.11 39.73
CA GLN A 418 -17.10 -3.08 39.62
C GLN A 418 -16.60 -4.40 39.02
N ILE A 419 -15.42 -4.38 38.40
CA ILE A 419 -14.79 -5.61 37.89
C ILE A 419 -13.59 -5.94 38.77
N SER A 420 -13.68 -6.98 39.57
CA SER A 420 -12.53 -7.51 40.29
C SER A 420 -11.50 -8.13 39.35
N GLU A 421 -10.26 -8.34 39.81
CA GLU A 421 -9.23 -8.99 39.00
C GLU A 421 -9.61 -10.44 38.60
N GLU A 422 -10.42 -11.13 39.41
CA GLU A 422 -10.90 -12.48 39.12
C GLU A 422 -11.92 -12.46 37.97
N GLU A 423 -12.94 -11.61 38.08
CA GLU A 423 -13.94 -11.34 37.04
C GLU A 423 -13.29 -10.87 35.72
N PHE A 424 -12.28 -10.00 35.82
CA PHE A 424 -11.51 -9.54 34.68
C PHE A 424 -10.87 -10.69 33.91
N ARG A 425 -10.26 -11.65 34.61
CA ARG A 425 -9.57 -12.78 33.98
C ARG A 425 -10.55 -13.71 33.28
N GLU A 426 -11.70 -13.97 33.89
CA GLU A 426 -12.76 -14.80 33.30
C GLU A 426 -13.35 -14.14 32.05
N GLY A 427 -13.77 -12.88 32.15
CA GLY A 427 -14.31 -12.13 31.01
C GLY A 427 -13.29 -11.98 29.88
N LEU A 428 -12.00 -11.73 30.22
CA LEU A 428 -10.94 -11.64 29.22
C LEU A 428 -10.70 -12.98 28.52
N PHE A 429 -10.82 -14.11 29.23
CA PHE A 429 -10.68 -15.43 28.63
C PHE A 429 -11.77 -15.67 27.60
N GLU A 430 -13.04 -15.40 27.94
CA GLU A 430 -14.17 -15.56 27.04
C GLU A 430 -14.08 -14.62 25.82
N ALA A 431 -13.63 -13.38 26.01
CA ALA A 431 -13.44 -12.44 24.92
C ALA A 431 -12.30 -12.86 23.96
N VAL A 432 -11.29 -13.57 24.47
CA VAL A 432 -10.10 -13.98 23.70
C VAL A 432 -10.30 -15.31 22.98
N ASP A 433 -11.09 -16.22 23.55
CA ASP A 433 -11.52 -17.50 22.96
C ASP A 433 -12.47 -17.26 21.77
N LYS A 434 -11.94 -17.24 20.56
CA LYS A 434 -12.71 -16.85 19.37
C LYS A 434 -13.60 -17.96 18.84
N ASP A 435 -13.30 -19.22 19.15
CA ASP A 435 -14.02 -20.38 18.66
C ASP A 435 -14.89 -21.05 19.73
N GLY A 436 -14.83 -20.57 20.97
CA GLY A 436 -15.69 -20.95 22.08
C GLY A 436 -15.40 -22.36 22.59
N ASN A 437 -14.17 -22.85 22.41
CA ASN A 437 -13.77 -24.21 22.74
C ASN A 437 -13.21 -24.33 24.18
N ARG A 438 -13.17 -23.22 24.93
CA ARG A 438 -12.55 -23.06 26.26
C ARG A 438 -11.04 -23.32 26.27
N GLN A 439 -10.35 -22.98 25.20
CA GLN A 439 -8.90 -23.15 25.04
C GLN A 439 -8.33 -21.96 24.29
N ILE A 440 -7.24 -21.38 24.79
CA ILE A 440 -6.59 -20.25 24.12
C ILE A 440 -5.44 -20.77 23.26
N SER A 441 -5.58 -20.72 21.94
CA SER A 441 -4.49 -21.08 21.02
C SER A 441 -3.32 -20.09 21.08
N GLU A 442 -2.13 -20.51 20.64
CA GLU A 442 -0.95 -19.62 20.50
C GLU A 442 -1.30 -18.36 19.69
N SER A 443 -2.15 -18.51 18.67
CA SER A 443 -2.56 -17.40 17.81
C SER A 443 -3.46 -16.38 18.52
N GLU A 444 -4.35 -16.84 19.41
CA GLU A 444 -5.24 -15.99 20.19
C GLU A 444 -4.47 -15.26 21.29
N PHE A 445 -3.59 -15.95 21.99
CA PHE A 445 -2.71 -15.35 23.00
C PHE A 445 -1.76 -14.32 22.40
N VAL A 446 -1.13 -14.63 21.26
CA VAL A 446 -0.25 -13.70 20.55
C VAL A 446 -1.01 -12.46 20.05
N SER A 447 -2.27 -12.63 19.64
CA SER A 447 -3.15 -11.51 19.27
C SER A 447 -3.41 -10.61 20.48
N LEU A 448 -3.75 -11.19 21.63
CA LEU A 448 -4.04 -10.47 22.88
C LEU A 448 -2.81 -9.68 23.34
N TYR A 449 -1.66 -10.34 23.35
CA TYR A 449 -0.39 -9.77 23.75
C TYR A 449 0.02 -8.59 22.85
N ARG A 450 -0.23 -8.71 21.53
CA ARG A 450 0.04 -7.63 20.57
C ARG A 450 -0.86 -6.42 20.81
N GLU A 451 -2.13 -6.63 21.12
CA GLU A 451 -3.07 -5.54 21.38
C GLU A 451 -2.74 -4.83 22.70
N GLY A 452 -2.44 -5.56 23.78
CA GLY A 452 -2.07 -4.94 25.07
C GLY A 452 -0.72 -4.22 25.10
N ILE A 453 0.30 -4.70 24.39
CA ILE A 453 1.60 -4.01 24.34
C ILE A 453 1.54 -2.68 23.57
N ARG A 454 0.61 -2.53 22.61
CA ARG A 454 0.45 -1.26 21.89
C ARG A 454 0.02 -0.12 22.81
N SER A 455 -0.72 -0.41 23.88
CA SER A 455 -1.10 0.57 24.92
C SER A 455 0.11 1.02 25.76
N GLN A 456 1.04 0.12 26.10
CA GLN A 456 2.19 0.46 26.96
C GLN A 456 3.24 1.37 26.29
N LYS A 457 3.40 1.35 24.96
CA LYS A 457 4.37 2.21 24.24
C LYS A 457 3.83 3.60 23.86
N GLY A 458 2.61 3.93 24.29
CA GLY A 458 1.94 5.21 24.02
C GLY A 458 2.04 6.26 25.13
N LYS A 459 2.67 5.96 26.28
CA LYS A 459 2.90 6.92 27.37
C LYS A 459 4.27 7.60 27.26
#